data_AF-A0A6J6GGY0-F1
#
_entry.id   AF-A0A6J6GGY0-F1
#
_cell.length_a   1.000
_cell.length_b   1.000
_cell.length_c   1.000
_cell.angle_alpha   90.00
_cell.angle_beta   90.00
_cell.angle_gamma   90.00
#
_symmetry.space_group_name_H-M   'P 1'
#
loop_
_entity.id
_entity.type
_entity.pdbx_description
1 polymer ?
#
loop_
_entity_poly.entity_id
_entity_poly.type
_entity_poly.pdbx_seq_one_letter_code
_entity_poly.pdbx_strand_id
1 'polypeptide(L)'
;MQWTVGGLAVAYEEDDDRLVIVAEELADFDELSSEAFDEDFGFDPATARFRLSRAQVAAFIAVGNDLVRAGRPACRLCGRPMDPGGHPCPRLN
;
A
#
# COMPACT_ATOMS: atom_id res chain seq x y z
N MET A 1 1.90 16.33 -2.48
CA MET A 1 1.81 15.36 -3.59
C MET A 1 1.36 14.04 -2.98
N GLN A 2 0.34 13.41 -3.56
CA GLN A 2 -0.14 12.09 -3.15
C GLN A 2 0.02 11.16 -4.35
N TRP A 3 0.52 9.95 -4.14
CA TRP A 3 0.70 8.93 -5.17
C TRP A 3 0.14 7.61 -4.64
N THR A 4 -0.32 6.77 -5.57
CA THR A 4 -0.88 5.46 -5.24
C THR A 4 0.25 4.46 -5.14
N VAL A 5 0.28 3.64 -4.09
CA VAL A 5 1.27 2.56 -3.97
C VAL A 5 0.86 1.41 -4.88
N GLY A 6 1.73 1.02 -5.81
CA GLY A 6 1.57 -0.15 -6.67
C GLY A 6 2.35 -1.36 -6.20
N GLY A 7 3.49 -1.13 -5.55
CA GLY A 7 4.40 -2.15 -5.06
C GLY A 7 4.77 -1.97 -3.59
N LEU A 8 4.86 -3.08 -2.86
CA LEU A 8 5.45 -3.13 -1.52
C LEU A 8 6.52 -4.22 -1.48
N ALA A 9 7.71 -3.86 -1.01
CA ALA A 9 8.81 -4.79 -0.77
C ALA A 9 9.29 -4.69 0.68
N VAL A 10 9.85 -5.79 1.18
CA VAL A 10 10.46 -5.87 2.50
C VAL A 10 11.88 -6.42 2.37
N ALA A 11 12.82 -5.74 3.02
CA ALA A 11 14.22 -6.15 3.10
C ALA A 11 14.71 -6.08 4.54
N TYR A 12 15.86 -6.70 4.80
CA TYR A 12 16.57 -6.63 6.06
C TYR A 12 18.00 -6.15 5.80
N GLU A 13 18.41 -5.10 6.48
CA GLU A 13 19.76 -4.52 6.46
C GLU A 13 20.51 -5.00 7.69
N GLU A 14 21.54 -5.82 7.49
CA GLU A 14 22.29 -6.45 8.58
C GLU A 14 23.14 -5.45 9.37
N ASP A 15 23.76 -4.49 8.69
CA ASP A 15 24.73 -3.56 9.29
C ASP A 15 24.13 -2.72 10.43
N ASP A 16 22.86 -2.32 10.29
CA ASP A 16 22.15 -1.46 11.23
C ASP A 16 21.01 -2.18 11.98
N ASP A 17 20.87 -3.49 11.79
CA ASP A 17 19.76 -4.32 12.30
C ASP A 17 18.37 -3.70 12.00
N ARG A 18 18.13 -3.38 10.73
CA ARG A 18 16.88 -2.71 10.29
C ARG A 18 16.08 -3.58 9.35
N LEU A 19 14.77 -3.58 9.54
CA LEU A 19 13.84 -3.99 8.50
C LEU A 19 13.45 -2.77 7.68
N VAL A 20 13.52 -2.89 6.36
CA VAL A 20 13.19 -1.82 5.43
C VAL A 20 11.92 -2.20 4.68
N ILE A 21 10.92 -1.34 4.74
CA ILE A 21 9.73 -1.42 3.89
C ILE A 21 9.90 -0.40 2.77
N VAL A 22 9.75 -0.85 1.52
CA VAL A 22 9.79 0.01 0.34
C VAL A 22 8.39 0.05 -0.26
N ALA A 23 7.86 1.25 -0.46
CA ALA A 23 6.63 1.49 -1.18
C ALA A 23 6.94 2.20 -2.49
N GLU A 24 6.51 1.60 -3.59
CA GLU A 24 6.74 2.07 -4.95
C GLU A 24 5.43 2.60 -5.52
N GLU A 25 5.49 3.75 -6.17
CA GLU A 25 4.38 4.33 -6.90
C GLU A 25 3.87 3.37 -7.98
N LEU A 26 2.55 3.31 -8.10
CA LEU A 26 1.89 2.66 -9.21
C LEU A 26 2.09 3.52 -10.46
N ALA A 27 3.07 3.14 -11.28
CA ALA A 27 3.29 3.75 -12.58
C ALA A 27 2.11 3.47 -13.51
N ASP A 28 1.64 4.49 -14.24
CA ASP A 28 0.62 4.30 -15.27
C ASP A 28 1.28 3.67 -16.51
N PHE A 29 0.75 2.53 -16.95
CA PHE A 29 1.29 1.82 -18.12
C PHE A 29 1.15 2.64 -19.41
N ASP A 30 0.17 3.56 -19.49
CA ASP A 30 0.01 4.44 -20.64
C ASP A 30 1.08 5.55 -20.69
N GLU A 31 1.52 6.07 -19.53
CA GLU A 31 2.67 6.98 -19.42
C GLU A 31 3.99 6.25 -19.74
N LEU A 32 4.06 4.95 -19.47
CA LEU A 32 5.18 4.07 -19.84
C LEU A 32 5.16 3.59 -21.31
N SER A 33 4.22 4.04 -22.15
CA SER A 33 4.15 3.65 -23.56
C SER A 33 4.14 4.83 -24.54
N SER A 34 3.86 6.03 -24.04
CA SER A 34 4.08 7.27 -24.77
C SER A 34 5.57 7.64 -24.70
N GLU A 35 6.03 8.42 -25.68
CA GLU A 35 7.43 8.73 -26.03
C GLU A 35 8.24 9.48 -24.93
N ALA A 36 7.87 9.36 -23.66
CA ALA A 36 8.60 9.82 -22.49
C ALA A 36 9.77 8.87 -22.07
N PHE A 37 10.12 7.89 -22.90
CA PHE A 37 11.40 7.18 -22.83
C PHE A 37 12.49 7.95 -23.59
N ASP A 38 12.60 9.26 -23.35
CA ASP A 38 13.91 9.87 -23.48
C ASP A 38 14.73 9.36 -22.28
N GLU A 39 15.75 8.54 -22.55
CA GLU A 39 16.72 8.07 -21.53
C GLU A 39 17.36 9.24 -20.74
N ASP A 40 17.19 10.49 -21.19
CA ASP A 40 17.66 11.73 -20.56
C ASP A 40 16.63 12.42 -19.63
N PHE A 41 15.33 12.10 -19.73
CA PHE A 41 14.24 12.66 -18.89
C PHE A 41 13.41 11.59 -18.18
N GLY A 42 14.09 10.52 -17.74
CA GLY A 42 13.50 9.30 -17.19
C GLY A 42 12.44 9.53 -16.11
N PHE A 43 11.29 8.87 -16.31
CA PHE A 43 10.29 8.68 -15.27
C PHE A 43 10.90 7.85 -14.13
N ASP A 44 11.19 8.49 -13.00
CA ASP A 44 11.61 7.83 -11.76
C ASP A 44 10.38 7.71 -10.83
N PRO A 45 9.75 6.53 -10.72
CA PRO A 45 8.56 6.36 -9.90
C PRO A 45 8.84 6.72 -8.44
N ALA A 46 7.91 7.43 -7.81
CA ALA A 46 8.09 7.85 -6.43
C ALA A 46 8.27 6.63 -5.51
N THR A 47 9.31 6.68 -4.70
CA THR A 47 9.64 5.60 -3.76
C THR A 47 9.72 6.13 -2.33
N ALA A 48 9.01 5.50 -1.40
CA ALA A 48 9.17 5.73 0.03
C ALA A 48 9.89 4.54 0.68
N ARG A 49 10.89 4.83 1.53
CA ARG A 49 11.64 3.82 2.29
C ARG A 49 11.48 4.06 3.79
N PHE A 50 11.01 3.04 4.51
CA PHE A 50 10.81 3.08 5.95
C PHE A 50 11.78 2.12 6.62
N ARG A 51 12.77 2.65 7.34
CA ARG A 51 13.72 1.84 8.13
C ARG A 51 13.17 1.69 9.55
N LEU A 52 12.96 0.45 9.98
CA LEU A 52 12.30 0.12 11.24
C LEU A 52 13.21 -0.72 12.13
N SER A 53 13.19 -0.43 13.42
CA SER A 53 13.76 -1.32 14.45
C SER A 53 12.91 -2.58 14.62
N ARG A 54 13.50 -3.65 15.19
CA ARG A 54 12.76 -4.87 15.58
C ARG A 54 11.56 -4.58 16.48
N ALA A 55 11.69 -3.64 17.41
CA ALA A 55 10.60 -3.26 18.32
C ALA A 55 9.45 -2.60 17.55
N GLN A 56 9.74 -1.72 16.59
CA GLN A 56 8.72 -1.11 15.74
C GLN A 56 8.05 -2.13 14.83
N VAL A 57 8.80 -3.09 14.29
CA VAL A 57 8.24 -4.18 13.47
C VAL A 57 7.31 -5.07 14.30
N ALA A 58 7.71 -5.45 15.52
CA ALA A 58 6.85 -6.23 16.41
C ALA A 58 5.54 -5.49 16.73
N ALA A 59 5.62 -4.18 17.02
CA ALA A 59 4.44 -3.35 17.25
C ALA A 59 3.56 -3.22 15.98
N PHE A 60 4.18 -3.03 14.82
CA PHE A 60 3.48 -2.97 13.53
C PHE A 60 2.73 -4.27 13.22
N ILE A 61 3.36 -5.43 13.46
CA ILE A 61 2.73 -6.74 13.28
C ILE A 61 1.52 -6.90 14.21
N ALA A 62 1.65 -6.51 15.48
CA ALA A 62 0.54 -6.60 16.44
C ALA A 62 -0.67 -5.77 15.97
N VAL A 63 -0.45 -4.49 15.67
CA VAL A 63 -1.50 -3.58 15.20
C VAL A 63 -2.08 -4.03 13.85
N GLY A 64 -1.23 -4.47 12.92
CA GLY A 64 -1.65 -4.96 11.61
C GLY A 64 -2.53 -6.19 11.71
N ASN A 65 -2.19 -7.14 12.59
CA ASN A 65 -3.02 -8.32 12.85
C ASN A 65 -4.38 -7.96 13.42
N ASP A 66 -4.44 -7.03 14.38
CA ASP A 66 -5.70 -6.56 14.95
C ASP A 66 -6.58 -5.90 13.89
N LEU A 67 -5.99 -5.08 13.02
CA LEU A 67 -6.69 -4.41 11.93
C LEU A 67 -7.24 -5.41 10.89
N VAL A 68 -6.42 -6.37 10.45
CA VAL A 68 -6.84 -7.41 9.50
C VAL A 68 -7.96 -8.26 10.08
N ARG A 69 -7.88 -8.62 11.37
CA ARG A 69 -8.91 -9.40 12.07
C ARG A 69 -10.23 -8.64 12.20
N ALA A 70 -10.19 -7.33 12.45
CA ALA A 70 -11.39 -6.51 12.51
C ALA A 70 -12.14 -6.50 11.16
N GLY A 71 -11.40 -6.59 10.05
CA GLY A 71 -11.95 -6.56 8.71
C GLY A 71 -12.69 -5.26 8.40
N ARG A 72 -13.38 -5.22 7.26
CA ARG A 72 -14.27 -4.09 6.95
C ARG A 72 -15.63 -4.30 7.63
N PRO A 73 -16.27 -3.23 8.13
CA PRO A 73 -17.57 -3.36 8.80
C PRO A 73 -18.60 -3.99 7.87
N ALA A 74 -19.36 -4.97 8.38
CA ALA A 74 -20.38 -5.66 7.61
C ALA A 74 -21.64 -4.79 7.43
N CYS A 75 -22.21 -4.79 6.23
CA CYS A 75 -23.48 -4.14 5.94
C CYS A 75 -24.60 -4.81 6.74
N ARG A 76 -25.37 -4.03 7.51
CA ARG A 76 -26.48 -4.55 8.33
C ARG A 76 -27.62 -5.20 7.53
N LEU A 77 -27.68 -4.95 6.23
CA LEU A 77 -28.73 -5.48 5.34
C LEU A 77 -28.31 -6.76 4.63
N CYS A 78 -27.10 -6.81 4.05
CA CYS A 78 -26.64 -7.92 3.21
C CYS A 78 -25.45 -8.70 3.78
N GLY A 79 -24.85 -8.25 4.89
CA GLY A 79 -23.70 -8.88 5.53
C GLY A 79 -22.36 -8.69 4.80
N ARG A 80 -22.33 -8.05 3.62
CA ARG A 80 -21.09 -7.85 2.85
C ARG A 80 -20.21 -6.76 3.49
N PRO A 81 -18.88 -6.86 3.35
CA PRO A 81 -17.97 -5.84 3.88
C PRO A 81 -18.17 -4.50 3.14
N MET A 82 -18.26 -3.40 3.89
CA MET A 82 -18.47 -2.05 3.35
C MET A 82 -17.14 -1.35 3.06
N ASP A 83 -17.04 -0.69 1.91
CA ASP A 83 -15.90 0.15 1.59
C ASP A 83 -15.98 1.49 2.34
N PRO A 84 -14.84 2.17 2.59
CA PRO A 84 -14.83 3.47 3.25
C PRO A 84 -15.64 4.54 2.51
N GLY A 85 -15.71 4.47 1.18
CA GLY A 85 -16.50 5.37 0.32
C GLY A 85 -18.01 5.06 0.31
N GLY A 86 -18.46 4.09 1.09
CA GLY A 86 -19.85 3.61 1.12
C GLY A 86 -20.03 2.22 0.54
N HIS A 87 -21.25 1.71 0.58
CA HIS A 87 -21.58 0.36 0.10
C HIS A 87 -22.88 0.38 -0.73
N PRO A 88 -22.84 0.10 -2.04
CA PRO A 88 -24.04 -0.04 -2.85
C PRO A 88 -24.73 -1.36 -2.50
N CYS A 89 -25.64 -1.32 -1.53
CA CYS A 89 -26.31 -2.52 -1.04
C CYS A 89 -27.28 -3.06 -2.11
N PRO A 90 -27.12 -4.31 -2.59
CA PRO A 90 -28.05 -4.88 -3.57
C PRO A 90 -29.50 -4.99 -3.09
N ARG A 91 -29.75 -4.86 -1.78
CA ARG A 91 -31.09 -4.90 -1.16
C ARG A 91 -31.82 -3.56 -1.17
N LEU A 92 -31.16 -2.48 -1.59
CA LEU A 92 -31.75 -1.15 -1.72
C LEU A 92 -32.11 -0.81 -3.18
N ASN A 93 -31.94 -1.76 -4.10
CA ASN A 93 -32.37 -1.69 -5.50
C ASN A 93 -33.79 -2.21 -5.68
#